data_AF-A0AAV2GA58-F1
#
_entry.id   AF-A0AAV2GA58-F1
#
_cell.length_a   1.000
_cell.length_b   1.000
_cell.length_c   1.000
_cell.angle_alpha   90.00
_cell.angle_beta   90.00
_cell.angle_gamma   90.00
#
_symmetry.space_group_name_H-M   'P 1'
#
loop_
_entity.id
_entity.type
_entity.pdbx_description
1 polymer ?
#
loop_
_entity_poly.entity_id
_entity_poly.type
_entity_poly.pdbx_seq_one_letter_code
_entity_poly.pdbx_strand_id
1 'polypeptide(L)'
;MNKGERGFIALKLDMAKAYDRVQWVFLERVMARLGFDDRWIKLIMNCVSSVSYAVLVNGHKSRFFNPGRGLREGDPFSPYLFLLYAEGLSALINKNGKEKKIHGLKICNRAPVVSHLLFADDCIIFARASLEEAEKLKEILMDYEKESGQMVNLDKS
;
A
#
# COMPACT_ATOMS: atom_id res chain seq x y z
N MET A 1 -28.94 31.96 -2.20
CA MET A 1 -28.84 30.90 -1.16
C MET A 1 -27.48 30.22 -1.31
N ASN A 2 -26.58 30.49 -0.37
CA ASN A 2 -25.20 30.00 -0.38
C ASN A 2 -25.18 28.48 -0.17
N LYS A 3 -24.69 27.74 -1.16
CA LYS A 3 -24.35 26.32 -0.99
C LYS A 3 -23.10 26.26 -0.13
N GLY A 4 -23.23 25.71 1.08
CA GLY A 4 -22.09 25.48 1.97
C GLY A 4 -20.96 24.78 1.24
N GLU A 5 -19.74 25.26 1.47
CA GLU A 5 -18.51 24.68 0.91
C GLU A 5 -18.46 23.20 1.28
N ARG A 6 -18.43 22.31 0.28
CA ARG A 6 -18.13 20.90 0.55
C ARG A 6 -16.69 20.83 1.01
N GLY A 7 -16.48 20.54 2.29
CA GLY A 7 -15.16 20.33 2.87
C GLY A 7 -14.48 19.09 2.27
N PHE A 8 -13.17 19.02 2.44
CA PHE A 8 -12.34 17.87 2.07
C PHE A 8 -11.60 17.37 3.31
N ILE A 9 -11.26 16.09 3.32
CA ILE A 9 -10.39 15.47 4.31
C ILE A 9 -9.11 14.99 3.61
N ALA A 10 -8.00 15.10 4.32
CA ALA A 10 -6.74 14.45 3.97
C ALA A 10 -6.40 13.49 5.10
N LEU A 11 -6.41 12.20 4.80
CA LEU A 11 -6.05 11.14 5.73
C LEU A 11 -4.59 10.78 5.52
N LYS A 12 -3.73 11.08 6.49
CA LYS A 12 -2.34 10.61 6.49
C LYS A 12 -2.31 9.22 7.14
N LEU A 13 -1.66 8.28 6.46
CA LEU A 13 -1.51 6.90 6.88
C LEU A 13 -0.03 6.52 6.90
N ASP A 14 0.38 5.82 7.95
CA ASP A 14 1.72 5.22 8.12
C ASP A 14 1.56 3.70 8.06
N MET A 15 2.27 3.03 7.14
CA MET A 15 2.22 1.57 7.00
C MET A 15 3.17 0.91 8.01
N ALA A 16 2.61 0.22 9.01
CA ALA A 16 3.40 -0.35 10.10
C ALA A 16 4.33 -1.48 9.61
N LYS A 17 5.65 -1.26 9.66
CA LYS A 17 6.67 -2.21 9.18
C LYS A 17 6.44 -2.59 7.71
N ALA A 18 6.35 -1.56 6.86
CA ALA A 18 5.97 -1.68 5.46
C ALA A 18 6.73 -2.79 4.70
N TYR A 19 8.05 -2.89 4.88
CA TYR A 19 8.85 -3.93 4.24
C TYR A 19 8.64 -5.32 4.85
N ASP A 20 8.57 -5.46 6.18
CA ASP A 20 8.42 -6.76 6.86
C ASP A 20 7.06 -7.44 6.60
N ARG A 21 6.04 -6.65 6.26
CA ARG A 21 4.66 -7.14 6.12
C ARG A 21 4.27 -7.55 4.72
N VAL A 22 5.12 -7.31 3.72
CA VAL A 22 4.84 -7.64 2.31
C VAL A 22 4.51 -9.12 2.13
N GLN A 23 3.25 -9.45 1.86
CA GLN A 23 2.86 -10.83 1.53
C GLN A 23 3.30 -11.17 0.11
N TRP A 24 4.13 -12.20 -0.01
CA TRP A 24 4.72 -12.61 -1.29
C TRP A 24 3.67 -13.01 -2.34
N VAL A 25 2.62 -13.72 -1.91
CA VAL A 25 1.52 -14.12 -2.80
C VAL A 25 0.78 -12.89 -3.35
N PHE A 26 0.62 -11.85 -2.54
CA PHE A 26 -0.01 -10.60 -2.99
C PHE A 26 0.90 -9.87 -3.99
N LEU A 27 2.20 -9.74 -3.69
CA LEU A 27 3.18 -9.14 -4.60
C LEU A 27 3.19 -9.84 -5.97
N GLU A 28 3.23 -11.17 -5.99
CA GLU A 28 3.18 -11.99 -7.21
C GLU A 28 1.90 -11.71 -8.01
N ARG A 29 0.75 -11.69 -7.35
CA ARG A 29 -0.55 -11.37 -8.00
C ARG A 29 -0.60 -9.96 -8.57
N VAL A 30 -0.01 -8.98 -7.88
CA VAL A 30 0.04 -7.60 -8.38
C VAL A 30 0.92 -7.52 -9.63
N MET A 31 2.11 -8.14 -9.63
CA MET A 31 2.95 -8.19 -10.83
C MET A 31 2.24 -8.90 -12.00
N ALA A 32 1.58 -10.03 -11.75
CA ALA A 32 0.79 -10.71 -12.77
C ALA A 32 -0.33 -9.81 -13.33
N ARG A 33 -1.02 -9.07 -12.45
CA ARG A 33 -2.10 -8.16 -12.84
C ARG A 33 -1.60 -6.95 -13.65
N LEU A 34 -0.37 -6.50 -13.38
CA LEU A 34 0.30 -5.45 -14.14
C LEU A 34 0.83 -5.94 -15.50
N GLY A 35 0.75 -7.24 -15.79
CA GLY A 35 1.10 -7.82 -17.09
C GLY A 35 2.58 -8.18 -17.23
N PHE A 36 3.30 -8.37 -16.13
CA PHE A 36 4.65 -8.91 -16.18
C PHE A 36 4.65 -10.37 -16.64
N ASP A 37 5.69 -10.76 -17.39
CA ASP A 37 5.85 -12.14 -17.87
C ASP A 37 6.06 -13.12 -16.71
N ASP A 38 5.40 -14.28 -16.77
CA ASP A 38 5.46 -15.31 -15.72
C ASP A 38 6.88 -15.78 -15.40
N ARG A 39 7.78 -15.83 -16.40
CA ARG A 39 9.18 -16.22 -16.15
C ARG A 39 9.89 -15.13 -15.37
N TRP A 40 9.62 -13.87 -15.68
CA TRP A 40 10.19 -12.74 -14.96
C TRP A 40 9.68 -12.66 -13.52
N ILE A 41 8.38 -12.85 -13.31
CA ILE A 41 7.78 -12.96 -11.98
C ILE A 41 8.46 -14.06 -11.17
N LYS A 42 8.62 -15.26 -11.73
CA LYS A 42 9.31 -16.36 -11.04
C LYS A 42 10.75 -16.04 -10.66
N LEU A 43 11.49 -15.34 -11.53
CA LEU A 43 12.87 -14.92 -11.24
C LEU A 43 12.92 -13.97 -10.04
N ILE A 44 12.05 -12.95 -10.03
CA ILE A 44 11.93 -12.01 -8.90
C ILE A 44 11.53 -12.75 -7.63
N MET A 45 10.50 -13.61 -7.69
CA MET A 45 10.01 -14.34 -6.53
C MET A 45 11.05 -15.33 -5.99
N ASN A 46 11.90 -15.92 -6.83
CA ASN A 46 13.04 -16.73 -6.37
C ASN A 46 14.03 -15.90 -5.56
N CYS A 47 14.35 -14.67 -6.00
CA CYS A 47 15.23 -13.77 -5.24
C CYS A 47 14.62 -13.33 -3.91
N VAL A 48 13.32 -13.03 -3.91
CA VAL A 48 12.59 -12.56 -2.73
C VAL A 48 12.42 -13.69 -1.70
N SER A 49 12.15 -14.92 -2.14
CA SER A 49 11.81 -16.03 -1.25
C SER A 49 12.99 -16.88 -0.77
N SER A 50 14.16 -16.77 -1.43
CA SER A 50 15.36 -17.54 -1.05
C SER A 50 16.13 -16.98 0.15
N VAL A 51 15.69 -15.86 0.72
CA VAL A 51 16.38 -15.22 1.84
C VAL A 51 16.25 -16.04 3.13
N SER A 52 17.25 -15.98 4.01
CA SER A 52 17.20 -16.55 5.35
C SER A 52 17.68 -15.53 6.38
N TYR A 53 17.09 -15.57 7.56
CA TYR A 53 17.36 -14.63 8.64
C TYR A 53 17.87 -15.36 9.88
N ALA A 54 18.68 -14.67 10.68
CA ALA A 54 19.00 -15.05 12.05
C ALA A 54 18.91 -13.79 12.92
N VAL A 55 18.29 -13.90 14.08
CA VAL A 55 18.18 -12.79 15.02
C VAL A 55 19.41 -12.78 15.91
N LEU A 56 20.00 -11.61 16.13
CA LEU A 56 21.03 -11.42 17.15
C LEU A 56 20.35 -11.18 18.50
N VAL A 57 20.55 -12.08 19.45
CA VAL A 57 20.06 -11.98 20.83
C VAL A 57 21.28 -11.88 21.76
N ASN A 58 21.43 -10.74 22.44
CA ASN A 58 22.58 -10.46 23.30
C ASN A 58 23.95 -10.68 22.61
N GLY A 59 24.05 -10.32 21.33
CA GLY A 59 25.27 -10.52 20.53
C GLY A 59 25.47 -11.95 19.98
N HIS A 60 24.63 -12.91 20.36
CA HIS A 60 24.66 -14.27 19.84
C HIS A 60 23.64 -14.47 18.72
N LYS A 61 24.06 -15.08 17.61
CA LYS A 61 23.17 -15.40 16.49
C LYS A 61 22.25 -16.55 16.87
N SER A 62 20.95 -16.40 16.60
CA SER A 62 19.98 -17.49 16.66
C SER A 62 20.23 -18.51 15.55
N ARG A 63 19.43 -19.60 15.54
CA ARG A 63 19.32 -20.46 14.37
C ARG A 63 18.75 -19.67 13.20
N PHE A 64 19.16 -20.06 11.99
CA PHE A 64 18.57 -19.54 10.76
C PHE A 64 17.12 -20.00 10.63
N PHE A 65 16.28 -19.11 10.11
CA PHE A 65 14.92 -19.40 9.72
C PHE A 65 14.62 -18.74 8.38
N ASN A 66 13.69 -19.33 7.65
CA ASN A 66 13.22 -18.77 6.38
C ASN A 66 11.95 -17.95 6.66
N PRO A 67 11.90 -16.68 6.22
CA PRO A 67 10.69 -15.90 6.30
C PRO A 67 9.63 -16.45 5.33
N GLY A 68 8.35 -16.18 5.61
CA GLY A 68 7.25 -16.42 4.67
C GLY A 68 6.69 -15.14 4.03
N ARG A 69 7.25 -13.98 4.40
CA ARG A 69 6.83 -12.66 3.96
C ARG A 69 7.96 -11.65 4.16
N GLY A 70 7.78 -10.48 3.59
CA GLY A 70 8.63 -9.32 3.78
C GLY A 70 9.66 -9.15 2.66
N LEU A 71 10.22 -7.95 2.58
CA LEU A 71 11.29 -7.57 1.66
C LEU A 71 12.53 -7.21 2.46
N ARG A 72 13.71 -7.49 1.90
CA ARG A 72 14.98 -7.25 2.59
C ARG A 72 15.31 -5.76 2.58
N GLU A 73 15.46 -5.16 3.76
CA GLU A 73 15.97 -3.79 3.85
C GLU A 73 17.44 -3.73 3.38
N GLY A 74 17.77 -2.68 2.63
CA GLY A 74 19.10 -2.51 2.02
C GLY A 74 19.33 -3.33 0.75
N ASP A 75 18.35 -4.14 0.30
CA ASP A 75 18.35 -4.71 -1.05
C ASP A 75 17.92 -3.62 -2.05
N PRO A 76 18.70 -3.34 -3.10
CA PRO A 76 18.36 -2.34 -4.10
C PRO A 76 17.03 -2.61 -4.83
N PHE A 77 16.53 -3.85 -4.86
CA PHE A 77 15.25 -4.17 -5.50
C PHE A 77 14.04 -3.93 -4.60
N SER A 78 14.20 -4.02 -3.27
CA SER A 78 13.10 -3.92 -2.32
C SER A 78 12.26 -2.65 -2.47
N PRO A 79 12.83 -1.45 -2.68
CA PRO A 79 12.03 -0.24 -2.89
C PRO A 79 11.13 -0.31 -4.14
N TYR A 80 11.63 -0.88 -5.24
CA TYR A 80 10.85 -1.02 -6.48
C TYR A 80 9.74 -2.05 -6.33
N LEU A 81 10.04 -3.17 -5.67
CA LEU A 81 9.03 -4.19 -5.37
C LEU A 81 7.95 -3.64 -4.44
N PHE A 82 8.33 -2.77 -3.51
CA PHE A 82 7.37 -2.09 -2.64
C PHE A 82 6.47 -1.11 -3.42
N LEU A 83 6.99 -0.39 -4.42
CA LEU A 83 6.16 0.45 -5.29
C LEU A 83 5.13 -0.39 -6.07
N LEU A 84 5.55 -1.51 -6.64
CA LEU A 84 4.63 -2.44 -7.31
C LEU A 84 3.59 -2.96 -6.33
N TYR A 85 4.00 -3.30 -5.12
CA TYR A 85 3.10 -3.76 -4.07
C TYR A 85 2.05 -2.70 -3.68
N ALA A 86 2.48 -1.45 -3.49
CA ALA A 86 1.62 -0.32 -3.13
C ALA A 86 0.62 0.05 -4.24
N GLU A 87 0.91 -0.32 -5.50
CA GLU A 87 -0.04 -0.15 -6.61
C GLU A 87 -1.36 -0.90 -6.37
N GLY A 88 -1.37 -1.95 -5.54
CA GLY A 88 -2.60 -2.61 -5.10
C GLY A 88 -3.58 -1.65 -4.40
N LEU A 89 -3.08 -0.78 -3.52
CA LEU A 89 -3.89 0.24 -2.84
C LEU A 89 -4.34 1.34 -3.82
N SER A 90 -3.41 1.82 -4.65
CA SER A 90 -3.69 2.80 -5.72
C SER A 90 -4.82 2.31 -6.63
N ALA A 91 -4.77 1.06 -7.08
CA ALA A 91 -5.78 0.44 -7.93
C ALA A 91 -7.16 0.37 -7.25
N LEU A 92 -7.22 0.06 -5.95
CA LEU A 92 -8.47 0.04 -5.17
C LEU A 92 -9.08 1.45 -5.04
N ILE A 93 -8.27 2.46 -4.73
CA ILE A 93 -8.71 3.85 -4.63
C ILE A 93 -9.20 4.35 -6.01
N ASN A 94 -8.43 4.08 -7.07
CA ASN A 94 -8.77 4.48 -8.43
C ASN A 94 -10.05 3.81 -8.94
N LYS A 95 -10.29 2.54 -8.60
CA LYS A 95 -11.56 1.86 -8.88
C LYS A 95 -12.73 2.58 -8.23
N ASN A 96 -12.64 2.91 -6.95
CA ASN A 96 -13.69 3.62 -6.22
C ASN A 96 -13.86 5.08 -6.70
N GLY A 97 -12.79 5.71 -7.20
CA GLY A 97 -12.87 7.00 -7.87
C GLY A 97 -13.66 6.97 -9.18
N LYS A 98 -13.46 5.94 -10.01
CA LYS A 98 -14.24 5.72 -11.23
C LYS A 98 -15.73 5.46 -10.92
N GLU A 99 -16.01 4.78 -9.83
CA GLU A 99 -17.37 4.51 -9.33
C GLU A 99 -17.99 5.72 -8.60
N LYS A 100 -17.29 6.86 -8.51
CA LYS A 100 -17.71 8.08 -7.79
C LYS A 100 -17.99 7.86 -6.30
N LYS A 101 -17.35 6.85 -5.70
CA LYS A 101 -17.42 6.55 -4.26
C LYS A 101 -16.35 7.27 -3.45
N ILE A 102 -15.23 7.63 -4.07
CA ILE A 102 -14.19 8.48 -3.48
C ILE A 102 -13.87 9.58 -4.50
N HIS A 103 -14.14 10.83 -4.17
CA HIS A 103 -14.05 11.90 -5.17
C HIS A 103 -12.67 12.55 -5.29
N GLY A 104 -11.78 12.31 -4.32
CA GLY A 104 -10.48 12.98 -4.28
C GLY A 104 -10.57 14.49 -4.04
N LEU A 105 -9.43 15.16 -4.20
CA LEU A 105 -9.28 16.60 -4.12
C LEU A 105 -9.09 17.20 -5.51
N LYS A 106 -9.82 18.28 -5.80
CA LYS A 106 -9.64 19.08 -7.02
C LYS A 106 -9.48 20.55 -6.64
N ILE A 107 -8.26 21.08 -6.78
CA ILE A 107 -7.89 22.41 -6.29
C ILE A 107 -8.51 23.53 -7.15
N CYS A 108 -8.58 23.34 -8.48
CA CYS A 108 -9.21 24.29 -9.38
C CYS A 108 -9.84 23.59 -10.59
N ASN A 109 -10.69 24.29 -11.35
CA ASN A 109 -11.48 23.69 -12.44
C ASN A 109 -10.65 22.94 -13.50
N ARG A 110 -9.40 23.33 -13.74
CA ARG A 110 -8.49 22.72 -14.71
C ARG A 110 -7.44 21.79 -14.09
N ALA A 111 -7.38 21.67 -12.77
CA ALA A 111 -6.46 20.75 -12.12
C ALA A 111 -6.93 19.29 -12.27
N PRO A 112 -5.99 18.32 -12.32
CA PRO A 112 -6.33 16.92 -12.15
C PRO A 112 -6.95 16.70 -10.76
N VAL A 113 -7.76 15.64 -10.66
CA VAL A 113 -8.23 15.15 -9.36
C VAL A 113 -7.10 14.33 -8.75
N VAL A 114 -6.70 14.67 -7.52
CA VAL A 114 -5.72 13.91 -6.74
C VAL A 114 -6.49 13.11 -5.70
N SER A 115 -6.49 11.79 -5.81
CA SER A 115 -7.15 10.91 -4.84
C SER A 115 -6.20 10.42 -3.75
N HIS A 116 -4.92 10.23 -4.07
CA HIS A 116 -3.92 9.77 -3.13
C HIS A 116 -2.50 10.15 -3.56
N LEU A 117 -1.58 10.19 -2.60
CA LEU A 117 -0.15 10.34 -2.77
C LEU A 117 0.54 9.22 -1.99
N LEU A 118 1.43 8.48 -2.64
CA LEU A 118 2.18 7.39 -2.03
C LEU A 118 3.67 7.73 -2.08
N PHE A 119 4.34 7.61 -0.94
CA PHE A 119 5.78 7.78 -0.86
C PHE A 119 6.33 6.80 0.17
N ALA A 120 6.96 5.72 -0.33
CA ALA A 120 7.41 4.62 0.53
C ALA A 120 6.27 4.18 1.48
N ASP A 121 6.49 4.20 2.78
CA ASP A 121 5.57 3.83 3.85
C ASP A 121 4.52 4.90 4.21
N ASP A 122 4.69 6.14 3.75
CA ASP A 122 3.72 7.22 3.92
C ASP A 122 2.68 7.22 2.78
N CYS A 123 1.41 7.35 3.17
CA CYS A 123 0.30 7.54 2.23
C CYS A 123 -0.57 8.72 2.68
N ILE A 124 -0.98 9.57 1.75
CA ILE A 124 -1.99 10.60 1.98
C ILE A 124 -3.15 10.35 1.05
N ILE A 125 -4.35 10.17 1.59
CA ILE A 125 -5.57 9.93 0.82
C ILE A 125 -6.50 11.13 0.95
N PHE A 126 -7.04 11.60 -0.17
CA PHE A 126 -7.98 12.71 -0.23
C PHE A 126 -9.39 12.22 -0.53
N ALA A 127 -10.36 12.75 0.21
CA ALA A 127 -11.77 12.47 0.02
C ALA A 127 -12.62 13.71 0.39
N ARG A 128 -13.91 13.69 0.10
CA ARG A 128 -14.81 14.71 0.64
C ARG A 128 -15.01 14.50 2.14
N ALA A 129 -15.25 15.60 2.85
CA ALA A 129 -15.66 15.57 4.25
C ALA A 129 -17.13 15.14 4.38
N SER A 130 -17.40 13.86 4.10
CA SER A 130 -18.69 13.22 4.30
C SER A 130 -18.50 11.88 5.01
N LEU A 131 -19.51 11.49 5.79
CA LEU A 131 -19.52 10.20 6.48
C LEU A 131 -19.43 9.04 5.47
N GLU A 132 -20.16 9.15 4.36
CA GLU A 132 -20.18 8.16 3.27
C GLU A 132 -18.78 7.89 2.69
N GLU A 133 -18.00 8.93 2.36
CA GLU A 133 -16.66 8.72 1.80
C GLU A 133 -15.66 8.24 2.87
N ALA A 134 -15.84 8.66 4.13
CA ALA A 134 -15.01 8.18 5.24
C ALA A 134 -15.24 6.68 5.53
N GLU A 135 -16.50 6.24 5.55
CA GLU A 135 -16.86 4.82 5.70
C GLU A 135 -16.34 4.01 4.52
N LYS A 136 -16.49 4.53 3.29
CA LYS A 136 -15.96 3.85 2.11
C LYS A 136 -14.44 3.73 2.13
N LEU A 137 -13.75 4.77 2.58
CA LEU A 137 -12.30 4.75 2.72
C LEU A 137 -11.86 3.69 3.74
N LYS A 138 -12.55 3.59 4.88
CA LYS A 138 -12.31 2.55 5.88
C LYS A 138 -12.47 1.14 5.30
N GLU A 139 -13.52 0.89 4.51
CA GLU A 139 -13.72 -0.39 3.83
C GLU A 139 -12.57 -0.72 2.87
N ILE A 140 -12.13 0.26 2.05
CA ILE A 140 -11.00 0.08 1.12
C ILE A 140 -9.73 -0.31 1.87
N LEU A 141 -9.45 0.36 2.99
CA LEU A 141 -8.28 0.07 3.82
C LEU A 141 -8.37 -1.33 4.43
N MET A 142 -9.53 -1.73 4.95
CA MET A 142 -9.74 -3.08 5.49
C MET A 142 -9.56 -4.17 4.43
N ASP A 143 -10.09 -3.97 3.23
CA ASP A 143 -9.90 -4.89 2.10
C ASP A 143 -8.41 -4.99 1.73
N TYR A 144 -7.71 -3.86 1.67
CA TYR A 144 -6.28 -3.83 1.38
C TYR A 144 -5.45 -4.51 2.46
N GLU A 145 -5.70 -4.25 3.75
CA GLU A 145 -5.01 -4.89 4.87
C GLU A 145 -5.21 -6.40 4.86
N LYS A 146 -6.44 -6.86 4.59
CA LYS A 146 -6.77 -8.28 4.56
C LYS A 146 -6.03 -9.02 3.44
N GLU A 147 -6.01 -8.48 2.23
CA GLU A 147 -5.43 -9.15 1.05
C GLU A 147 -3.90 -8.99 0.99
N SER A 148 -3.39 -7.81 1.35
CA SER A 148 -1.97 -7.52 1.31
C SER A 148 -1.24 -7.98 2.58
N GLY A 149 -1.91 -8.01 3.73
CA GLY A 149 -1.25 -8.22 5.03
C GLY A 149 -0.50 -7.00 5.57
N GLN A 150 -0.61 -5.85 4.90
CA GLN A 150 -0.23 -4.55 5.48
C GLN A 150 -1.13 -4.22 6.66
N MET A 151 -0.65 -3.29 7.49
CA MET A 151 -1.39 -2.78 8.63
C MET A 151 -1.21 -1.28 8.68
N VAL A 152 -2.34 -0.57 8.63
CA VAL A 152 -2.41 0.86 8.79
C VAL A 152 -2.22 1.20 10.27
N ASN A 153 -1.27 2.08 10.56
CA ASN A 153 -1.02 2.52 11.92
C ASN A 153 -2.00 3.64 12.31
N LEU A 154 -3.14 3.27 12.89
CA LEU A 154 -4.15 4.20 13.35
C LEU A 154 -3.71 5.02 14.57
N ASP A 155 -2.74 4.55 15.34
CA ASP A 155 -2.23 5.26 16.53
C ASP A 155 -1.33 6.46 16.17
N LYS A 156 -0.89 6.54 14.90
CA LYS A 156 -0.13 7.67 14.34
C LYS A 156 -0.96 8.51 13.35
N SER A 157 -2.23 8.18 13.16
CA SER A 157 -3.13 8.81 12.19
C SER A 157 -3.90 9.98 12.81
#